data_AF-A0A965BW06-F1
#
_entry.id   AF-A0A965BW06-F1
#
_cell.length_a   1.000
_cell.length_b   1.000
_cell.length_c   1.000
_cell.angle_alpha   90.00
_cell.angle_beta   90.00
_cell.angle_gamma   90.00
#
_symmetry.space_group_name_H-M   'P 1'
#
loop_
_entity.id
_entity.type
_entity.pdbx_description
1 polymer ?
#
loop_
_entity_poly.entity_id
_entity_poly.type
_entity_poly.pdbx_seq_one_letter_code
_entity_poly.pdbx_strand_id
1 'polypeptide(L)'
;MRKILLAGFLVFSLPLAAQEPPQCTEAREGQLACMAGKQCACRFIPGGSMTGRPDRFAWDCGINRPNCPPDPNIVQQPGYAPPIGGVYVNPPYHTPRPR
;
A
#
# COMPACT_ATOMS: atom_id res chain seq x y z
N MET A 1 44.34 -1.62 18.15
CA MET A 1 43.67 -1.55 16.83
C MET A 1 42.41 -2.44 16.80
N ARG A 2 41.46 -2.22 17.73
CA ARG A 2 40.25 -3.07 17.91
C ARG A 2 38.95 -2.24 17.98
N LYS A 3 39.05 -0.93 17.69
CA LYS A 3 37.93 0.03 17.78
C LYS A 3 37.35 0.40 16.41
N ILE A 4 37.99 -0.02 15.31
CA ILE A 4 37.58 0.36 13.94
C ILE A 4 36.51 -0.60 13.38
N LEU A 5 36.35 -1.78 13.97
CA LEU A 5 35.39 -2.80 13.49
C LEU A 5 33.92 -2.53 13.89
N LEU A 6 33.65 -1.63 14.84
CA LEU A 6 32.27 -1.30 15.27
C LEU A 6 31.66 -0.08 14.56
N ALA A 7 32.47 0.72 13.85
CA ALA A 7 31.98 1.94 13.20
C ALA A 7 31.38 1.70 11.80
N GLY A 8 31.62 0.53 11.19
CA GLY A 8 31.18 0.22 9.82
C GLY A 8 29.74 -0.27 9.69
N PHE A 9 29.10 -0.70 10.78
CA PHE A 9 27.81 -1.41 10.70
C PHE A 9 26.57 -0.48 10.81
N LEU A 10 26.75 0.81 11.06
CA LEU A 10 25.64 1.75 11.31
C LEU A 10 25.14 2.51 10.07
N VAL A 11 25.62 2.18 8.86
CA VAL A 11 25.35 2.99 7.64
C VAL A 11 24.29 2.39 6.70
N PHE A 12 23.73 1.21 6.99
CA PHE A 12 22.80 0.53 6.07
C PHE A 12 21.31 0.52 6.49
N SER A 13 20.86 1.51 7.25
CA SER A 13 19.43 1.70 7.54
C SER A 13 18.80 2.67 6.54
N LEU A 14 18.67 2.28 5.27
CA LEU A 14 17.90 3.05 4.29
C LEU A 14 16.40 2.79 4.54
N PRO A 15 15.59 3.80 4.91
CA PRO A 15 14.16 3.62 5.02
C PRO A 15 13.60 3.38 3.62
N LEU A 16 12.90 2.26 3.43
CA LEU A 16 12.15 1.98 2.22
C LEU A 16 10.96 2.96 2.19
N ALA A 17 11.11 4.07 1.47
CA ALA A 17 10.06 5.06 1.35
C ALA A 17 8.87 4.44 0.58
N ALA A 18 7.75 4.27 1.27
CA ALA A 18 6.48 3.98 0.63
C ALA A 18 6.16 5.13 -0.35
N GLN A 19 5.90 4.78 -1.61
CA GLN A 19 5.61 5.76 -2.65
C GLN A 19 4.35 6.52 -2.27
N GLU A 20 4.45 7.84 -2.13
CA GLU A 20 3.29 8.67 -1.82
C GLU A 20 2.23 8.52 -2.93
N PRO A 21 0.96 8.27 -2.57
CA PRO A 21 -0.07 8.09 -3.57
C PRO A 21 -0.17 9.35 -4.42
N PRO A 22 -0.38 9.21 -5.75
CA PRO A 22 -0.47 10.36 -6.63
C PRO A 22 -1.58 11.31 -6.17
N GLN A 23 -1.32 12.62 -6.29
CA GLN A 23 -2.30 13.64 -5.94
C GLN A 23 -3.56 13.48 -6.82
N CYS A 24 -4.74 13.47 -6.19
CA CYS A 24 -6.01 13.47 -6.91
C CYS A 24 -6.30 14.90 -7.38
N THR A 25 -6.22 15.10 -8.69
CA THR A 25 -6.47 16.36 -9.39
C THR A 25 -7.54 16.15 -10.44
N GLU A 26 -8.04 17.22 -11.05
CA GLU A 26 -8.98 17.15 -12.18
C GLU A 26 -8.49 16.23 -13.30
N ALA A 27 -7.21 16.33 -13.69
CA ALA A 27 -6.59 15.47 -14.70
C ALA A 27 -6.60 13.96 -14.36
N ARG A 28 -6.88 13.60 -13.10
CA ARG A 28 -6.96 12.22 -12.61
C ARG A 28 -8.37 11.80 -12.21
N GLU A 29 -9.38 12.63 -12.45
CA GLU A 29 -10.76 12.26 -12.16
C GLU A 29 -11.13 10.94 -12.84
N GLY A 30 -11.79 10.05 -12.08
CA GLY A 30 -12.15 8.71 -12.52
C GLY A 30 -11.03 7.66 -12.42
N GLN A 31 -9.78 8.05 -12.18
CA GLN A 31 -8.69 7.09 -11.98
C GLN A 31 -8.86 6.32 -10.67
N LEU A 32 -8.37 5.08 -10.67
CA LEU A 32 -8.37 4.19 -9.52
C LEU A 32 -6.96 4.04 -8.97
N ALA A 33 -6.81 4.09 -7.65
CA ALA A 33 -5.55 3.87 -6.95
C ALA A 33 -5.75 2.96 -5.74
N CYS A 34 -4.74 2.15 -5.47
CA CYS A 34 -4.73 1.26 -4.31
C CYS A 34 -4.10 1.95 -3.11
N MET A 35 -4.91 2.22 -2.08
CA MET A 35 -4.47 2.85 -0.84
C MET A 35 -4.99 2.06 0.35
N ALA A 36 -4.09 1.68 1.26
CA ALA A 36 -4.40 0.88 2.46
C ALA A 36 -5.22 -0.40 2.15
N GLY A 37 -4.92 -1.07 1.02
CA GLY A 37 -5.61 -2.30 0.60
C GLY A 37 -7.01 -2.10 0.02
N LYS A 38 -7.48 -0.85 -0.11
CA LYS A 38 -8.76 -0.49 -0.74
C LYS A 38 -8.53 0.16 -2.10
N GLN A 39 -9.40 -0.14 -3.04
CA GLN A 39 -9.41 0.52 -4.34
C GLN A 39 -10.17 1.84 -4.23
N CYS A 40 -9.45 2.95 -4.20
CA CYS A 40 -10.04 4.28 -4.12
C CYS A 40 -10.17 4.91 -5.50
N ALA A 41 -11.16 5.78 -5.68
CA ALA A 41 -11.34 6.53 -6.92
C ALA A 41 -11.08 8.02 -6.70
N CYS A 42 -10.42 8.68 -7.64
CA CYS A 42 -10.28 10.13 -7.62
C CYS A 42 -11.57 10.76 -8.16
N ARG A 43 -12.20 11.63 -7.37
CA ARG A 43 -13.45 12.29 -7.74
C ARG A 43 -13.53 13.71 -7.20
N PHE A 44 -14.33 14.53 -7.86
CA PHE A 44 -14.75 15.79 -7.27
C PHE A 44 -15.67 15.55 -6.06
N ILE A 45 -15.33 16.17 -4.93
CA ILE A 45 -16.14 16.20 -3.72
C ILE A 45 -16.64 17.64 -3.55
N PRO A 46 -17.95 17.89 -3.68
CA PRO A 46 -18.50 19.21 -3.39
C PRO A 46 -18.28 19.52 -1.92
N GLY A 47 -17.81 20.73 -1.69
CA GLY A 47 -17.75 21.34 -0.38
C GLY A 47 -19.13 21.58 0.19
N GLY A 48 -19.15 22.10 1.42
CA GLY A 48 -20.40 22.42 2.09
C GLY A 48 -20.22 23.67 2.94
N SER A 49 -21.03 24.68 2.67
CA SER A 49 -21.03 25.96 3.41
C SER A 49 -21.22 25.76 4.92
N MET A 50 -22.05 24.79 5.32
CA MET A 50 -22.25 24.45 6.73
C MET A 50 -21.02 23.85 7.43
N THR A 51 -20.12 23.21 6.66
CA THR A 51 -18.91 22.56 7.20
C THR A 51 -17.64 23.37 6.99
N GLY A 52 -17.73 24.50 6.27
CA GLY A 52 -16.59 25.31 5.86
C GLY A 52 -15.60 24.58 4.94
N ARG A 53 -16.02 23.46 4.33
CA ARG A 53 -15.15 22.67 3.46
C ARG A 53 -15.22 23.21 2.03
N PRO A 54 -14.08 23.52 1.39
CA PRO A 54 -14.05 23.90 -0.01
C PRO A 54 -14.26 22.68 -0.91
N ASP A 55 -14.75 22.96 -2.10
CA ASP A 55 -14.77 22.05 -3.24
C ASP A 55 -13.36 21.56 -3.56
N ARG A 56 -13.20 20.26 -3.80
CA ARG A 56 -11.88 19.69 -4.13
C ARG A 56 -11.98 18.33 -4.80
N PHE A 57 -10.93 17.99 -5.54
CA PHE A 57 -10.66 16.61 -5.94
C PHE A 57 -10.03 15.86 -4.77
N ALA A 58 -10.60 14.70 -4.43
CA ALA A 58 -10.06 13.86 -3.36
C ALA A 58 -10.30 12.37 -3.64
N TRP A 59 -9.46 11.54 -3.02
CA TRP A 59 -9.58 10.09 -3.10
C TRP A 59 -10.75 9.59 -2.25
N ASP A 60 -11.71 8.94 -2.91
CA ASP A 60 -12.87 8.30 -2.30
C ASP A 60 -12.58 6.82 -2.05
N CYS A 61 -12.17 6.52 -0.82
CA CYS A 61 -11.91 5.18 -0.30
C CYS A 61 -13.08 4.63 0.54
N GLY A 62 -14.31 5.08 0.28
CA GLY A 62 -15.49 4.76 1.08
C GLY A 62 -15.72 3.26 1.31
N ILE A 63 -16.56 2.92 2.29
CA ILE A 63 -16.75 1.52 2.72
C ILE A 63 -17.20 0.58 1.58
N ASN A 64 -17.97 1.11 0.63
CA ASN A 64 -18.48 0.36 -0.53
C ASN A 64 -17.42 0.11 -1.61
N ARG A 65 -16.22 0.67 -1.48
CA ARG A 65 -15.12 0.37 -2.41
C ARG A 65 -14.56 -1.03 -2.15
N PRO A 66 -14.29 -1.80 -3.22
CA PRO A 66 -13.70 -3.13 -3.07
C PRO A 66 -12.26 -3.05 -2.55
N ASN A 67 -11.74 -4.21 -2.15
CA ASN A 67 -10.32 -4.36 -1.87
C ASN A 67 -9.52 -4.28 -3.18
N CYS A 68 -8.24 -3.96 -3.05
CA CYS A 68 -7.30 -4.00 -4.17
C CYS A 68 -7.25 -5.38 -4.80
N PRO A 69 -7.04 -5.47 -6.13
CA PRO A 69 -6.76 -6.74 -6.77
C PRO A 69 -5.52 -7.39 -6.13
N PRO A 70 -5.47 -8.72 -6.01
CA PRO A 70 -4.29 -9.41 -5.53
C PRO A 70 -3.11 -9.06 -6.44
N ASP A 71 -1.95 -8.81 -5.82
CA ASP A 71 -0.75 -8.49 -6.58
C ASP A 71 -0.44 -9.64 -7.54
N PRO A 72 -0.27 -9.37 -8.84
CA PRO A 72 -0.06 -10.42 -9.84
C PRO A 72 1.27 -11.18 -9.66
N ASN A 73 2.20 -10.64 -8.87
CA ASN A 73 3.45 -11.31 -8.51
C ASN A 73 3.29 -12.19 -7.26
N ILE A 74 2.18 -12.10 -6.53
CA ILE A 74 1.81 -13.05 -5.48
C ILE A 74 1.03 -14.19 -6.14
N VAL A 75 1.75 -15.25 -6.50
CA VAL A 75 1.14 -16.50 -6.95
C VAL A 75 0.38 -17.09 -5.75
N GLN A 76 -0.97 -17.03 -5.77
CA GLN A 76 -1.77 -17.83 -4.86
C GLN A 76 -1.52 -19.30 -5.18
N GLN A 77 -0.80 -19.99 -4.31
CA GLN A 77 -0.55 -21.42 -4.48
C GLN A 77 -1.90 -22.15 -4.44
N PRO A 78 -2.28 -22.89 -5.51
CA PRO A 78 -3.59 -23.53 -5.58
C PRO A 78 -3.74 -24.51 -4.41
N GLY A 79 -4.78 -24.31 -3.59
CA GLY A 79 -5.06 -25.11 -2.40
C GLY A 79 -5.00 -24.35 -1.08
N TYR A 80 -4.54 -23.09 -1.06
CA TYR A 80 -4.57 -22.25 0.13
C TYR A 80 -5.60 -21.12 -0.02
N ALA A 81 -6.86 -21.39 0.34
CA ALA A 81 -7.83 -20.31 0.52
C ALA A 81 -7.47 -19.55 1.81
N PRO A 82 -7.14 -18.25 1.77
CA PRO A 82 -6.97 -17.49 2.99
C PRO A 82 -8.29 -17.52 3.80
N PRO A 83 -8.23 -17.58 5.14
CA PRO A 83 -9.44 -17.52 5.95
C PRO A 83 -10.22 -16.25 5.61
N ILE A 84 -11.54 -16.34 5.62
CA ILE A 84 -12.45 -15.21 5.36
C ILE A 84 -12.08 -14.06 6.31
N GLY A 85 -11.48 -12.98 5.77
CA GLY A 85 -10.91 -11.86 6.53
C GLY A 85 -9.36 -11.83 6.65
N GLY A 86 -8.64 -12.65 5.89
CA GLY A 86 -7.21 -12.91 6.07
C GLY A 86 -6.28 -11.72 5.81
N VAL A 87 -5.46 -11.42 6.82
CA VAL A 87 -4.19 -10.68 6.70
C VAL A 87 -3.20 -11.57 5.93
N TYR A 88 -2.59 -11.05 4.86
CA TYR A 88 -1.51 -11.74 4.16
C TYR A 88 -0.24 -11.73 5.04
N VAL A 89 0.06 -12.85 5.68
CA VAL A 89 1.37 -13.08 6.29
C VAL A 89 2.27 -13.74 5.26
N ASN A 90 3.36 -13.04 4.88
CA ASN A 90 4.39 -13.60 4.01
C ASN A 90 5.05 -14.78 4.74
N PRO A 91 4.97 -16.03 4.23
CA PRO A 91 5.63 -17.16 4.87
C PRO A 91 7.15 -16.97 4.77
N PRO A 92 7.93 -17.29 5.83
CA PRO A 92 9.38 -17.20 5.78
C PRO A 92 9.91 -18.14 4.69
N TYR A 93 10.68 -17.58 3.75
CA TYR A 93 11.39 -18.34 2.72
C TYR A 93 12.24 -19.43 3.39
N HIS A 94 11.91 -20.67 3.10
CA HIS A 94 12.62 -21.85 3.56
C HIS A 94 13.69 -22.13 2.51
N THR A 95 14.92 -21.72 2.79
CA THR A 95 16.08 -22.06 1.96
C THR A 95 16.27 -23.59 1.97
N PRO A 96 16.27 -24.28 0.82
CA PRO A 96 16.51 -25.71 0.77
C PRO A 96 17.89 -26.04 1.34
N ARG A 97 17.98 -27.02 2.24
CA ARG A 97 19.26 -27.53 2.73
C ARG A 97 19.98 -28.25 1.56
N PRO A 98 21.23 -27.89 1.23
CA PRO A 98 22.01 -28.66 0.27
C PRO A 98 22.28 -30.06 0.84
N ARG A 99 22.13 -31.07 -0.03
CA ARG A 99 22.25 -32.49 0.28
C ARG A 99 23.71 -32.92 0.34
#